data_AF-A0AAN7PD12-F1
#
_entry.id   AF-A0AAN7PD12-F1
#
_cell.length_a   1.000
_cell.length_b   1.000
_cell.length_c   1.000
_cell.angle_alpha   90.00
_cell.angle_beta   90.00
_cell.angle_gamma   90.00
#
_symmetry.space_group_name_H-M   'P 1'
#
loop_
_entity.id
_entity.type
_entity.pdbx_description
1 polymer ?
#
loop_
_entity_poly.entity_id
_entity_poly.type
_entity_poly.pdbx_seq_one_letter_code
_entity_poly.pdbx_strand_id
1 'polypeptide(L)'
;MSDEDIQWTPPELRELAIAAINNLLPEKSKNMYEKEYEKFMAWCATKNVTIVTENVTIAFFETISKQYKSSTLWKIYSMLRSVLNIRQNIDISKFLAGYEPKKSHILEYAYIEAFVKEAPDCDYLAVKFVLIMGYSGACRRDELANLSIKYKADSVFVAISNTKTKHTNVFLYIIDNAVVQSNQLV
;
A
#
# COMPACT_ATOMS: atom_id res chain seq x y z
N MET A 1 -12.54 -20.66 10.92
CA MET A 1 -13.64 -21.59 10.64
C MET A 1 -13.36 -22.81 11.48
N SER A 2 -14.21 -23.12 12.45
CA SER A 2 -14.03 -24.35 13.23
C SER A 2 -14.30 -25.55 12.31
N ASP A 3 -13.73 -26.72 12.64
CA ASP A 3 -13.97 -27.95 11.86
C ASP A 3 -15.45 -28.36 11.86
N GLU A 4 -16.23 -27.86 12.83
CA GLU A 4 -17.68 -28.06 12.94
C GLU A 4 -18.46 -27.28 11.86
N ASP A 5 -18.09 -26.03 11.54
CA ASP A 5 -18.76 -25.20 10.51
C ASP A 5 -18.63 -25.81 9.11
N ILE A 6 -17.52 -26.52 8.88
CA ILE A 6 -17.19 -27.15 7.61
C ILE A 6 -18.18 -28.28 7.31
N GLN A 7 -18.60 -29.04 8.32
CA GLN A 7 -19.45 -30.23 8.15
C GLN A 7 -20.87 -29.88 7.64
N TRP A 8 -21.39 -28.69 7.96
CA TRP A 8 -22.76 -28.27 7.62
C TRP A 8 -22.88 -27.46 6.33
N THR A 9 -21.75 -27.17 5.67
CA THR A 9 -21.72 -26.34 4.47
C THR A 9 -21.66 -27.21 3.21
N PRO A 10 -22.63 -27.11 2.29
CA PRO A 10 -22.61 -27.80 1.00
C PRO A 10 -21.31 -27.54 0.22
N PRO A 11 -20.78 -28.52 -0.56
CA PRO A 11 -19.49 -28.40 -1.24
C PRO A 11 -19.36 -27.15 -2.13
N GLU A 12 -20.41 -26.83 -2.89
CA GLU A 12 -20.45 -25.65 -3.78
C GLU A 12 -20.32 -24.33 -3.00
N LEU A 13 -21.04 -24.21 -1.87
CA LEU A 13 -20.95 -23.05 -1.00
C LEU A 13 -19.60 -22.98 -0.27
N ARG A 14 -18.99 -24.13 0.02
CA ARG A 14 -17.65 -24.21 0.62
C ARG A 14 -16.57 -23.69 -0.33
N GLU A 15 -16.62 -24.08 -1.60
CA GLU A 15 -15.67 -23.60 -2.61
C GLU A 15 -15.78 -22.08 -2.80
N LEU A 16 -17.00 -21.55 -2.87
CA LEU A 16 -17.25 -20.10 -2.91
C LEU A 16 -16.71 -19.39 -1.67
N ALA A 17 -16.91 -19.96 -0.47
CA ALA A 17 -16.40 -19.39 0.77
C ALA A 17 -14.86 -19.38 0.81
N ILE A 18 -14.21 -20.47 0.40
CA ILE A 18 -12.74 -20.57 0.32
C ILE A 18 -12.19 -19.55 -0.70
N ALA A 19 -12.82 -19.43 -1.86
CA ALA A 19 -12.45 -18.44 -2.87
C ALA A 19 -12.58 -17.01 -2.33
N ALA A 20 -13.67 -16.69 -1.64
CA ALA A 20 -13.88 -15.39 -1.01
C ALA A 20 -12.82 -15.10 0.06
N ILE A 21 -12.51 -16.07 0.93
CA ILE A 21 -11.49 -15.98 1.98
C ILE A 21 -10.10 -15.71 1.38
N ASN A 22 -9.74 -16.39 0.30
CA ASN A 22 -8.48 -16.20 -0.39
C ASN A 22 -8.32 -14.80 -0.99
N ASN A 23 -9.44 -14.13 -1.29
CA ASN A 23 -9.50 -12.77 -1.81
C ASN A 23 -9.61 -11.68 -0.72
N LEU A 24 -9.68 -12.05 0.57
CA LEU A 24 -9.73 -11.08 1.68
C LEU A 24 -8.40 -10.34 1.89
N LEU A 25 -7.28 -10.97 1.53
CA LEU A 25 -5.97 -10.32 1.59
C LEU A 25 -5.75 -9.45 0.34
N PRO A 26 -5.13 -8.26 0.47
CA PRO A 26 -4.90 -7.41 -0.69
C PRO A 26 -3.91 -8.09 -1.64
N GLU A 27 -4.35 -8.34 -2.88
CA GLU A 27 -3.62 -9.12 -3.88
C GLU A 27 -2.17 -8.66 -4.08
N LYS A 28 -1.97 -7.35 -4.27
CA LYS A 28 -0.62 -6.75 -4.47
C LYS A 28 0.33 -6.97 -3.29
N SER A 29 -0.20 -7.10 -2.06
CA SER A 29 0.61 -7.21 -0.83
C SER A 29 0.51 -8.57 -0.16
N LYS A 30 -0.21 -9.55 -0.70
CA LYS A 30 -0.47 -10.85 -0.08
C LYS A 30 0.79 -11.55 0.41
N ASN A 31 1.84 -11.56 -0.41
CA ASN A 31 3.14 -12.14 -0.07
C ASN A 31 3.77 -11.50 1.20
N MET A 32 3.59 -10.20 1.42
CA MET A 32 4.09 -9.55 2.64
C MET A 32 3.36 -10.02 3.89
N TYR A 33 2.04 -10.24 3.80
CA TYR A 33 1.25 -10.77 4.92
C TYR A 33 1.67 -12.20 5.24
N GLU A 34 1.87 -13.03 4.21
CA GLU A 34 2.30 -14.42 4.35
C GLU A 34 3.69 -14.53 5.00
N LYS A 35 4.66 -13.73 4.55
CA LYS A 35 6.01 -13.70 5.14
C LYS A 35 6.00 -13.34 6.62
N GLU A 36 5.18 -12.37 7.04
CA GLU A 36 5.15 -12.01 8.47
C GLU A 36 4.43 -13.06 9.31
N TYR A 37 3.44 -13.75 8.72
CA TYR A 37 2.83 -14.90 9.36
C TYR A 37 3.82 -16.07 9.50
N GLU A 38 4.64 -16.35 8.48
CA GLU A 38 5.69 -17.38 8.56
C GLU A 38 6.71 -17.07 9.66
N LYS A 39 7.14 -15.81 9.79
CA LYS A 39 8.03 -15.38 10.88
C LYS A 39 7.39 -15.59 12.26
N PHE A 40 6.10 -15.30 12.39
CA PHE A 40 5.36 -15.53 13.62
C PHE A 40 5.28 -17.03 13.94
N MET A 41 4.93 -17.87 12.96
CA MET A 41 4.85 -19.33 13.15
C MET A 41 6.21 -19.95 13.46
N ALA A 42 7.28 -19.47 12.84
CA ALA A 42 8.65 -19.88 13.17
C ALA A 42 9.00 -19.53 14.62
N TRP A 43 8.63 -18.32 15.08
CA TRP A 43 8.80 -17.95 16.49
C TRP A 43 7.99 -18.85 17.43
N CYS A 44 6.73 -19.16 17.09
CA CYS A 44 5.91 -20.11 17.85
C CYS A 44 6.57 -21.50 17.95
N ALA A 45 7.15 -21.99 16.85
CA ALA A 45 7.88 -23.26 16.84
C ALA A 45 9.10 -23.22 17.78
N THR A 46 9.88 -22.14 17.79
CA THR A 46 11.02 -21.99 18.73
C THR A 46 10.61 -21.97 20.20
N LYS A 47 9.35 -21.62 20.49
CA LYS A 47 8.78 -21.57 21.83
C LYS A 47 7.94 -22.80 22.18
N ASN A 48 7.91 -23.82 21.32
CA ASN A 48 7.10 -25.03 21.46
C ASN A 48 5.61 -24.74 21.70
N VAL A 49 5.09 -23.68 21.05
CA VAL A 49 3.66 -23.35 21.13
C VAL A 49 2.87 -24.32 20.26
N THR A 50 1.95 -25.05 20.89
CA THR A 50 1.05 -26.00 20.20
C THR A 50 -0.22 -25.34 19.69
N ILE A 51 -0.77 -24.38 20.44
CA ILE A 51 -2.01 -23.66 20.12
C ILE A 51 -1.73 -22.16 20.14
N VAL A 52 -2.00 -21.49 19.03
CA VAL A 52 -1.93 -20.03 18.96
C VAL A 52 -3.14 -19.46 19.68
N THR A 53 -2.89 -18.61 20.69
CA THR A 53 -3.91 -17.90 21.45
C THR A 53 -3.62 -16.40 21.44
N GLU A 54 -4.56 -15.60 21.94
CA GLU A 54 -4.34 -14.16 22.14
C GLU A 54 -3.10 -13.90 23.01
N ASN A 55 -2.90 -14.67 24.09
CA ASN A 55 -1.75 -14.53 24.99
C ASN A 55 -0.41 -14.81 24.28
N VAL A 56 -0.36 -15.83 23.43
CA VAL A 56 0.83 -16.12 22.61
C VAL A 56 1.14 -14.94 21.70
N THR A 57 0.09 -14.38 21.09
CA THR A 57 0.22 -13.26 20.15
C THR A 57 0.69 -11.99 20.86
N ILE A 58 0.18 -11.71 22.06
CA ILE A 58 0.62 -10.59 22.91
C ILE A 58 2.10 -10.77 23.30
N ALA A 59 2.50 -11.97 23.74
CA ALA A 59 3.88 -12.27 24.12
C ALA A 59 4.85 -12.09 22.94
N PHE A 60 4.42 -12.45 21.72
CA PHE A 60 5.18 -12.17 20.51
C PHE A 60 5.37 -10.67 20.30
N PHE A 61 4.29 -9.88 20.34
CA PHE A 61 4.37 -8.42 20.16
C PHE A 61 5.24 -7.73 21.20
N GLU A 62 5.18 -8.17 22.46
CA GLU A 62 6.07 -7.69 23.53
C GLU A 62 7.54 -8.07 23.31
N THR A 63 7.80 -9.17 22.62
CA THR A 63 9.17 -9.56 22.26
C THR A 63 9.71 -8.67 21.15
N ILE A 64 8.92 -8.45 20.09
CA ILE A 64 9.36 -7.68 18.92
C ILE A 64 9.26 -6.16 19.12
N SER A 65 8.46 -5.67 20.08
CA SER A 65 8.41 -4.25 20.46
C SER A 65 9.77 -3.73 20.96
N LYS A 66 10.58 -4.60 21.58
CA LYS A 66 11.93 -4.30 22.06
C LYS A 66 12.96 -4.19 20.93
N GLN A 67 12.63 -4.72 19.76
CA GLN A 67 13.54 -4.78 18.61
C GLN A 67 13.18 -3.75 17.53
N TYR A 68 11.89 -3.44 17.37
CA TYR A 68 11.39 -2.60 16.28
C TYR A 68 10.81 -1.28 16.79
N LYS A 69 10.89 -0.25 15.94
CA LYS A 69 10.20 1.02 16.16
C LYS A 69 8.67 0.83 16.09
N SER A 70 7.92 1.65 16.82
CA SER A 70 6.45 1.58 16.91
C SER A 70 5.74 1.54 15.55
N SER A 71 6.27 2.25 14.54
CA SER A 71 5.71 2.25 13.17
C SER A 71 5.84 0.90 12.47
N THR A 72 6.97 0.22 12.67
CA THR A 72 7.23 -1.10 12.11
C THR A 72 6.42 -2.16 12.86
N LEU A 73 6.35 -2.03 14.19
CA LEU A 73 5.51 -2.87 15.03
C LEU A 73 4.03 -2.78 14.62
N TRP A 74 3.51 -1.58 14.39
CA TRP A 74 2.14 -1.35 13.92
C TRP A 74 1.85 -1.99 12.57
N LYS A 75 2.81 -1.91 11.64
CA LYS A 75 2.73 -2.58 10.34
C LYS A 75 2.62 -4.11 10.52
N ILE A 76 3.51 -4.70 11.33
CA ILE A 76 3.52 -6.15 11.60
C ILE A 76 2.20 -6.56 12.26
N TYR A 77 1.74 -5.79 13.26
CA TYR A 77 0.45 -6.00 13.91
C TYR A 77 -0.71 -6.00 12.92
N SER A 78 -0.80 -4.98 12.07
CA SER A 78 -1.88 -4.85 11.11
C SER A 78 -1.93 -6.05 10.15
N MET A 79 -0.76 -6.55 9.72
CA MET A 79 -0.69 -7.72 8.85
C MET A 79 -1.08 -9.01 9.59
N LEU A 80 -0.52 -9.26 10.77
CA LEU A 80 -0.82 -10.45 11.56
C LEU A 80 -2.28 -10.48 12.02
N ARG A 81 -2.86 -9.34 12.42
CA ARG A 81 -4.28 -9.23 12.76
C ARG A 81 -5.16 -9.72 11.61
N SER A 82 -4.89 -9.28 10.38
CA SER A 82 -5.65 -9.75 9.22
C SER A 82 -5.48 -11.25 9.00
N VAL A 83 -4.24 -11.77 9.01
CA VAL A 83 -3.99 -13.19 8.72
C VAL A 83 -4.54 -14.10 9.81
N LEU A 84 -4.36 -13.76 11.08
CA LEU A 84 -4.83 -14.53 12.23
C LEU A 84 -6.36 -14.58 12.29
N ASN A 85 -7.02 -13.44 12.02
CA ASN A 85 -8.48 -13.40 11.94
C ASN A 85 -8.99 -14.29 10.79
N ILE A 86 -8.38 -14.20 9.62
CA ILE A 86 -8.78 -14.97 8.44
C ILE A 86 -8.54 -16.49 8.63
N ARG A 87 -7.35 -16.88 9.10
CA ARG A 87 -6.92 -18.30 9.11
C ARG A 87 -7.31 -19.03 10.38
N GLN A 88 -7.27 -18.36 11.52
CA GLN A 88 -7.39 -18.99 12.84
C GLN A 88 -8.58 -18.44 13.64
N ASN A 89 -9.34 -17.48 13.09
CA ASN A 89 -10.46 -16.83 13.78
C ASN A 89 -10.06 -16.19 15.13
N ILE A 90 -8.83 -15.67 15.20
CA ILE A 90 -8.31 -14.99 16.39
C ILE A 90 -8.37 -13.47 16.14
N ASP A 91 -9.15 -12.76 16.96
CA ASP A 91 -9.25 -11.31 16.89
C ASP A 91 -8.40 -10.61 17.95
N ILE A 92 -7.29 -10.01 17.51
CA ILE A 92 -6.39 -9.24 18.37
C ILE A 92 -6.65 -7.73 18.32
N SER A 93 -7.83 -7.31 17.82
CA SER A 93 -8.22 -5.88 17.68
C SER A 93 -8.15 -5.09 18.98
N LYS A 94 -8.38 -5.74 20.12
CA LYS A 94 -8.54 -5.12 21.44
C LYS A 94 -7.21 -4.68 22.08
N PHE A 95 -6.07 -5.15 21.58
CA PHE A 95 -4.82 -5.12 22.33
C PHE A 95 -3.80 -4.06 21.90
N LEU A 96 -4.03 -3.33 20.80
CA LEU A 96 -3.08 -2.34 20.30
C LEU A 96 -3.79 -1.03 19.90
N ALA A 97 -3.78 -0.08 20.83
CA ALA A 97 -4.15 1.31 20.61
C ALA A 97 -2.98 2.21 21.05
N GLY A 98 -2.43 3.04 20.15
CA GLY A 98 -1.42 4.03 20.55
C GLY A 98 -0.34 4.41 19.54
N TYR A 99 -0.38 3.92 18.30
CA TYR A 99 0.58 4.41 17.29
C TYR A 99 0.11 5.72 16.67
N GLU A 100 0.84 6.80 16.92
CA GLU A 100 0.71 8.05 16.17
C GLU A 100 1.66 8.06 14.95
N PRO A 101 1.12 8.21 13.73
CA PRO A 101 1.96 8.22 12.54
C PRO A 101 2.84 9.47 12.49
N LYS A 102 4.16 9.26 12.42
CA LYS A 102 5.11 10.33 12.11
C LYS A 102 4.86 10.79 10.66
N LYS A 103 4.39 12.03 10.52
CA LYS A 103 4.22 12.67 9.21
C LYS A 103 5.60 13.08 8.66
N SER A 104 5.78 12.91 7.36
CA SER A 104 6.95 13.48 6.66
C SER A 104 6.80 14.99 6.57
N HIS A 105 7.91 15.71 6.39
CA HIS A 105 7.85 17.16 6.14
C HIS A 105 7.00 17.44 4.90
N ILE A 106 6.22 18.51 4.94
CA ILE A 106 5.38 18.92 3.81
C ILE A 106 6.32 19.49 2.74
N LEU A 107 6.18 19.02 1.50
CA LEU A 107 6.92 19.58 0.38
C LEU A 107 6.25 20.91 -0.02
N GLU A 108 6.87 22.02 0.34
CA GLU A 108 6.37 23.37 0.04
C GLU A 108 6.71 23.81 -1.38
N TYR A 109 5.89 24.72 -1.93
CA TYR A 109 6.07 25.26 -3.28
C TYR A 109 7.44 25.93 -3.47
N ALA A 110 7.93 26.66 -2.46
CA ALA A 110 9.24 27.31 -2.53
C ALA A 110 10.38 26.33 -2.78
N TYR A 111 10.33 25.13 -2.17
CA TYR A 111 11.33 24.09 -2.41
C TYR A 111 11.22 23.49 -3.82
N ILE A 112 10.01 23.35 -4.35
CA ILE A 112 9.77 22.87 -5.71
C ILE A 112 10.28 23.91 -6.72
N GLU A 113 9.95 25.18 -6.54
CA GLU A 113 10.38 26.27 -7.41
C GLU A 113 11.90 26.41 -7.44
N ALA A 114 12.55 26.41 -6.27
CA ALA A 114 14.01 26.44 -6.16
C ALA A 114 14.65 25.25 -6.88
N PHE A 115 14.16 24.02 -6.66
CA PHE A 115 14.68 22.84 -7.34
C PHE A 115 14.52 22.91 -8.86
N VAL A 116 13.38 23.35 -9.37
CA VAL A 116 13.14 23.46 -10.81
C VAL A 116 14.04 24.52 -11.44
N LYS A 117 14.29 25.65 -10.77
CA LYS A 117 15.12 26.75 -11.31
C LYS A 117 16.63 26.48 -11.18
N GLU A 118 17.07 25.94 -10.05
CA GLU A 118 18.48 25.94 -9.68
C GLU A 118 19.19 24.62 -9.96
N ALA A 119 18.48 23.49 -9.93
CA ALA A 119 19.12 22.19 -10.18
C ALA A 119 19.59 22.06 -11.64
N PRO A 120 20.77 21.49 -11.93
CA PRO A 120 21.27 21.37 -13.30
C PRO A 120 20.47 20.36 -14.12
N ASP A 121 20.07 20.74 -15.34
CA ASP A 121 19.25 19.87 -16.21
C ASP A 121 20.00 18.62 -16.69
N CYS A 122 21.33 18.68 -16.83
CA CYS A 122 22.13 17.53 -17.22
C CYS A 122 21.96 16.32 -16.27
N ASP A 123 21.66 16.60 -14.99
CA ASP A 123 21.51 15.57 -13.96
C ASP A 123 20.04 15.33 -13.58
N TYR A 124 19.22 16.39 -13.61
CA TYR A 124 17.89 16.39 -13.00
C TYR A 124 16.73 16.63 -13.96
N LEU A 125 16.94 16.76 -15.27
CA LEU A 125 15.86 17.04 -16.22
C LEU A 125 14.67 16.07 -16.07
N ALA A 126 14.93 14.77 -16.02
CA ALA A 126 13.89 13.76 -15.85
C ALA A 126 13.18 13.88 -14.48
N VAL A 127 13.93 14.20 -13.42
CA VAL A 127 13.37 14.35 -12.06
C VAL A 127 12.51 15.59 -11.95
N LYS A 128 12.92 16.71 -12.55
CA LYS A 128 12.12 17.94 -12.64
C LYS A 128 10.81 17.70 -13.37
N PHE A 129 10.87 17.00 -14.51
CA PHE A 129 9.67 16.63 -15.25
C PHE A 129 8.72 15.79 -14.40
N VAL A 130 9.21 14.70 -13.79
CA VAL A 130 8.40 13.83 -12.93
C VAL A 130 7.83 14.58 -11.72
N LEU A 131 8.58 15.51 -11.12
CA LEU A 131 8.13 16.34 -10.01
C LEU A 131 6.97 17.25 -10.42
N ILE A 132 7.09 17.97 -11.54
CA ILE A 132 6.03 18.85 -12.05
C ILE A 132 4.78 18.03 -12.36
N MET A 133 4.93 16.91 -13.06
CA MET A 133 3.81 16.02 -13.39
C MET A 133 3.13 15.46 -12.13
N GLY A 134 3.91 14.97 -11.17
CA GLY A 134 3.39 14.44 -9.91
C GLY A 134 2.70 15.49 -9.05
N TYR A 135 3.25 16.71 -9.01
CA TYR A 135 2.68 17.83 -8.26
C TYR A 135 1.39 18.35 -8.90
N SER A 136 1.39 18.62 -10.21
CA SER A 136 0.24 19.17 -10.92
C SER A 136 -0.89 18.15 -11.11
N GLY A 137 -0.58 16.88 -11.32
CA GLY A 137 -1.58 15.82 -11.52
C GLY A 137 -1.95 15.05 -10.26
N ALA A 138 -1.35 15.37 -9.10
CA ALA A 138 -1.45 14.62 -7.85
C ALA A 138 -1.19 13.10 -8.02
N CYS A 139 -0.25 12.76 -8.90
CA CYS A 139 -0.03 11.39 -9.33
C CYS A 139 0.79 10.59 -8.32
N ARG A 140 0.40 9.33 -8.07
CA ARG A 140 1.20 8.39 -7.28
C ARG A 140 2.41 7.91 -8.07
N ARG A 141 3.43 7.39 -7.37
CA ARG A 141 4.63 6.80 -8.01
C ARG A 141 4.31 5.74 -9.07
N ASP A 142 3.38 4.84 -8.77
CA ASP A 142 2.97 3.79 -9.72
C ASP A 142 2.27 4.38 -10.95
N GLU A 143 1.53 5.47 -10.78
CA GLU A 143 0.84 6.18 -11.87
C GLU A 143 1.87 6.90 -12.76
N LEU A 144 2.87 7.56 -12.14
CA LEU A 144 3.99 8.20 -12.84
C LEU A 144 4.85 7.19 -13.62
N ALA A 145 5.08 6.00 -13.07
CA ALA A 145 5.86 4.95 -13.73
C ALA A 145 5.15 4.35 -14.96
N ASN A 146 3.81 4.45 -15.03
CA ASN A 146 2.99 3.91 -16.12
C ASN A 146 2.38 5.02 -17.00
N LEU A 147 2.99 6.21 -17.01
CA LEU A 147 2.54 7.30 -17.87
C LEU A 147 2.66 6.93 -19.35
N SER A 148 1.59 7.17 -20.09
CA SER A 148 1.59 7.12 -21.55
C SER A 148 1.69 8.54 -22.09
N ILE A 149 2.81 8.85 -22.73
CA ILE A 149 3.05 10.15 -23.38
C ILE A 149 2.79 10.01 -24.88
N LYS A 150 1.93 10.88 -25.43
CA LYS A 150 1.69 10.98 -26.87
C LYS A 150 1.98 12.39 -27.35
N TYR A 151 2.78 12.49 -28.40
CA TYR A 151 3.11 13.76 -29.03
C TYR A 151 2.19 13.98 -30.23
N LYS A 152 1.57 15.15 -30.33
CA LYS A 152 0.77 15.53 -31.50
C LYS A 152 0.96 17.01 -31.80
N ALA A 153 1.59 17.30 -32.94
CA ALA A 153 2.01 18.65 -33.31
C ALA A 153 2.78 19.31 -32.15
N ASP A 154 2.33 20.47 -31.67
CA ASP A 154 2.95 21.26 -30.61
C ASP A 154 2.41 20.92 -29.20
N SER A 155 1.77 19.76 -29.03
CA SER A 155 1.11 19.37 -27.77
C SER A 155 1.59 18.01 -27.25
N VAL A 156 1.68 17.91 -25.92
CA VAL A 156 2.05 16.69 -25.20
C VAL A 156 0.85 16.16 -24.42
N PHE A 157 0.30 15.05 -24.87
CA PHE A 157 -0.80 14.37 -24.21
C PHE A 157 -0.25 13.39 -23.21
N VAL A 158 -0.65 13.50 -21.93
CA VAL A 158 -0.20 12.58 -20.89
C VAL A 158 -1.40 11.87 -20.29
N ALA A 159 -1.50 10.57 -20.59
CA ALA A 159 -2.54 9.72 -20.04
C ALA A 159 -1.98 8.92 -18.86
N ILE A 160 -2.71 8.93 -17.74
CA ILE A 160 -2.42 8.07 -16.61
C ILE A 160 -3.22 6.79 -16.76
N SER A 161 -2.51 5.68 -16.92
CA SER A 161 -3.12 4.36 -16.97
C SER A 161 -3.00 3.70 -15.60
N ASN A 162 -4.00 2.88 -15.23
CA ASN A 162 -3.89 1.93 -14.13
C ASN A 162 -3.73 2.56 -12.72
N THR A 163 -4.78 3.22 -12.23
CA THR A 163 -4.78 3.77 -10.86
C THR A 163 -5.16 2.72 -9.83
N LYS A 164 -4.59 2.80 -8.62
CA LYS A 164 -4.95 1.96 -7.47
C LYS A 164 -6.46 2.04 -7.14
N THR A 165 -7.12 3.12 -7.54
CA THR A 165 -8.54 3.40 -7.31
C THR A 165 -9.43 3.11 -8.53
N LYS A 166 -8.93 2.45 -9.60
CA LYS A 166 -9.67 2.11 -10.85
C LYS A 166 -10.29 3.29 -11.62
N HIS A 167 -10.08 4.53 -11.19
CA HIS A 167 -10.49 5.74 -11.93
C HIS A 167 -9.36 6.17 -12.87
N THR A 168 -9.64 6.28 -14.16
CA THR A 168 -8.65 6.74 -15.15
C THR A 168 -8.74 8.26 -15.24
N ASN A 169 -7.63 8.96 -15.03
CA ASN A 169 -7.56 10.41 -15.21
C ASN A 169 -6.66 10.71 -16.42
N VAL A 170 -7.18 11.46 -17.38
CA VAL A 170 -6.40 11.96 -18.53
C VAL A 170 -6.09 13.43 -18.29
N PHE A 171 -4.82 13.81 -18.43
CA PHE A 171 -4.39 15.20 -18.28
C PHE A 171 -3.81 15.70 -19.61
N LEU A 172 -4.25 16.87 -20.06
CA LEU A 172 -3.69 17.55 -21.23
C LEU A 172 -2.66 18.57 -20.77
N TYR A 173 -1.43 18.44 -21.24
CA TYR A 173 -0.39 19.44 -21.03
C TYR A 173 -0.02 20.06 -22.38
N ILE A 174 -0.51 21.27 -22.62
CA ILE A 174 -0.13 22.03 -23.81
C ILE A 174 1.23 22.68 -23.50
N ILE A 175 2.27 22.28 -24.23
CA ILE A 175 3.56 22.96 -24.20
C ILE A 175 3.52 24.02 -25.29
N ASP A 176 2.78 25.09 -25.02
CA ASP A 176 2.96 26.35 -25.73
C ASP A 176 3.38 27.39 -24.70
N ASN A 177 4.06 28.46 -25.12
CA ASN A 177 4.74 29.43 -24.24
C ASN A 177 3.85 30.16 -23.19
N ALA A 178 2.60 29.78 -23.00
CA ALA A 178 1.81 30.13 -21.84
C ALA A 178 0.66 29.13 -21.62
N VAL A 179 0.40 28.83 -20.34
CA VAL A 179 -0.84 28.27 -19.78
C VAL A 179 -0.96 26.72 -19.72
N VAL A 180 -0.73 26.18 -18.52
CA VAL A 180 -1.23 24.85 -18.12
C VAL A 180 -2.70 25.01 -17.68
N GLN A 181 -3.65 24.57 -18.50
CA GLN A 181 -5.05 24.41 -18.10
C GLN A 181 -5.37 22.93 -17.88
N SER A 182 -5.62 22.54 -16.63
CA SER A 182 -6.15 21.23 -16.29
C SER A 182 -7.68 21.23 -16.46
N ASN A 183 -8.18 20.73 -17.59
CA ASN A 183 -9.60 20.42 -17.72
C ASN A 183 -9.80 18.91 -17.47
N GLN A 184 -10.57 18.58 -16.43
CA GLN A 184 -11.14 17.25 -16.26
C GLN A 184 -12.19 17.05 -17.35
N LEU A 185 -11.93 16.18 -18.32
CA LEU A 185 -12.97 15.70 -19.22
C LEU A 185 -13.75 14.60 -18.49
N VAL A 186 -15.03 14.89 -18.25
CA VAL A 186 -16.03 13.99 -17.61
C VAL A 186 -16.31 12.78 -18.48
#